data_AF-A0AAP9ZXX8-F1
#
_entry.id   AF-A0AAP9ZXX8-F1
#
_cell.length_a   1.000
_cell.length_b   1.000
_cell.length_c   1.000
_cell.angle_alpha   90.00
_cell.angle_beta   90.00
_cell.angle_gamma   90.00
#
_symmetry.space_group_name_H-M   'P 1'
#
loop_
_entity.id
_entity.type
_entity.pdbx_description
1 polymer ?
#
loop_
_entity_poly.entity_id
_entity_poly.type
_entity_poly.pdbx_seq_one_letter_code
_entity_poly.pdbx_strand_id
1 'polypeptide(L)'
;MKFALSSIAALTVAAAAMMPAVSHAADGTITINGKIGTQTCTIDGNGTGGKDFTVALPKVSTSSLASGGSTAGRTPFKIGLKNCSPATGNVFTHFEAGTTVNSTTGQLLNASGTAKNVEVGLLNGDTTNIGVGKADENSKAVALKDGAADLPYYAQYVATGGAAGQGTVNTSVMYSIMYQ
;
A
#
# COMPACT_ATOMS: atom_id res chain seq x y z
N MET A 1 18.64 -38.52 -90.73
CA MET A 1 18.97 -37.15 -90.28
C MET A 1 18.21 -36.86 -89.00
N LYS A 2 18.85 -36.07 -88.14
CA LYS A 2 18.56 -35.80 -86.72
C LYS A 2 17.38 -34.82 -86.56
N PHE A 3 16.98 -34.64 -85.30
CA PHE A 3 16.00 -33.69 -84.71
C PHE A 3 14.57 -34.24 -84.57
N ALA A 4 13.83 -34.05 -83.48
CA ALA A 4 14.08 -33.57 -82.12
C ALA A 4 12.74 -33.70 -81.35
N LEU A 5 12.83 -34.08 -80.06
CA LEU A 5 11.99 -33.73 -78.89
C LEU A 5 10.45 -33.82 -78.87
N SER A 6 9.98 -34.22 -77.68
CA SER A 6 8.64 -34.06 -77.06
C SER A 6 7.68 -35.24 -77.28
N SER A 7 7.06 -35.89 -76.28
CA SER A 7 6.56 -35.37 -75.00
C SER A 7 6.34 -36.48 -73.94
N ILE A 8 6.75 -36.16 -72.70
CA ILE A 8 6.02 -36.28 -71.42
C ILE A 8 5.60 -37.69 -70.96
N ALA A 9 6.43 -38.22 -70.04
CA ALA A 9 6.19 -39.44 -69.27
C ALA A 9 5.22 -39.20 -68.10
N ALA A 10 4.36 -40.20 -67.89
CA ALA A 10 3.35 -40.22 -66.84
C ALA A 10 3.92 -40.62 -65.48
N LEU A 11 3.65 -39.75 -64.49
CA LEU A 11 3.34 -39.98 -63.08
C LEU A 11 3.73 -41.35 -62.46
N THR A 12 4.66 -41.31 -61.50
CA THR A 12 4.63 -42.19 -60.33
C THR A 12 4.73 -41.34 -59.06
N VAL A 13 3.65 -41.40 -58.27
CA VAL A 13 3.49 -40.75 -56.97
C VAL A 13 4.25 -41.58 -55.94
N ALA A 14 5.31 -41.02 -55.36
CA ALA A 14 5.94 -41.58 -54.16
C ALA A 14 5.47 -40.76 -52.94
N ALA A 15 4.71 -41.41 -52.07
CA ALA A 15 4.23 -40.87 -50.81
C ALA A 15 5.41 -40.68 -49.83
N ALA A 16 5.83 -39.44 -49.60
CA ALA A 16 6.72 -39.12 -48.48
C ALA A 16 5.88 -38.89 -47.23
N ALA A 17 6.10 -39.71 -46.21
CA ALA A 17 5.51 -39.56 -44.88
C ALA A 17 5.86 -38.17 -44.32
N MET A 18 4.86 -37.31 -44.14
CA MET A 18 5.04 -36.07 -43.42
C MET A 18 5.18 -36.42 -41.93
N MET A 19 6.39 -36.26 -41.39
CA MET A 19 6.56 -36.23 -39.94
C MET A 19 5.76 -35.03 -39.40
N PRO A 20 4.97 -35.18 -38.32
CA PRO A 20 4.37 -34.02 -37.69
C PRO A 20 5.51 -33.10 -37.21
N ALA A 21 5.62 -31.92 -37.82
CA ALA A 21 6.47 -30.87 -37.31
C ALA A 21 5.99 -30.56 -35.89
N VAL A 22 6.85 -30.83 -34.91
CA VAL A 22 6.58 -30.45 -33.52
C VAL A 22 6.61 -28.93 -33.50
N SER A 23 5.45 -28.28 -33.63
CA SER A 23 5.32 -26.84 -33.56
C SER A 23 5.45 -26.44 -32.08
N HIS A 24 6.66 -26.18 -31.62
CA HIS A 24 6.88 -25.56 -30.32
C HIS A 24 6.67 -24.04 -30.43
N ALA A 25 5.41 -23.62 -30.49
CA ALA A 25 5.04 -22.21 -30.30
C ALA A 25 5.07 -21.90 -28.80
N ALA A 26 6.25 -21.61 -28.26
CA ALA A 26 6.31 -20.86 -27.01
C ALA A 26 5.98 -19.39 -27.35
N ASP A 27 4.92 -18.84 -26.77
CA ASP A 27 4.49 -17.45 -27.00
C ASP A 27 5.55 -16.42 -26.54
N GLY A 28 6.48 -16.84 -25.68
CA GLY A 28 7.62 -16.04 -25.25
C GLY A 28 8.27 -16.57 -23.98
N THR A 29 9.27 -15.83 -23.49
CA THR A 29 9.93 -16.09 -22.21
C THR A 29 9.83 -14.86 -21.33
N ILE A 30 9.29 -15.00 -20.12
CA ILE A 30 9.35 -13.97 -19.08
C ILE A 30 10.64 -14.18 -18.31
N THR A 31 11.58 -13.24 -18.43
CA THR A 31 12.80 -13.21 -17.62
C THR A 31 12.61 -12.26 -16.45
N ILE A 32 12.62 -12.80 -15.23
CA ILE A 32 12.52 -12.01 -13.99
C ILE A 32 13.93 -11.84 -13.43
N ASN A 33 14.39 -10.60 -13.32
CA ASN A 33 15.65 -10.23 -12.68
C ASN A 33 15.33 -9.36 -11.47
N GLY A 34 16.01 -9.59 -10.34
CA GLY A 34 15.84 -8.80 -9.12
C GLY A 34 17.18 -8.53 -8.45
N LYS A 35 17.28 -7.39 -7.75
CA LYS A 35 18.42 -7.05 -6.89
C LYS A 35 17.89 -6.82 -5.48
N ILE A 36 18.49 -7.49 -4.49
CA ILE A 36 18.13 -7.34 -3.08
C ILE A 36 19.13 -6.36 -2.44
N GLY A 37 18.62 -5.36 -1.72
CA GLY A 37 19.41 -4.41 -0.95
C GLY A 37 18.83 -4.21 0.45
N THR A 38 19.65 -3.77 1.40
CA THR A 38 19.23 -3.47 2.78
C THR A 38 19.13 -1.96 2.95
N GLN A 39 17.91 -1.42 2.83
CA GLN A 39 17.63 -0.08 3.31
C GLN A 39 17.24 -0.20 4.78
N THR A 40 18.01 0.42 5.67
CA THR A 40 17.72 0.42 7.12
C THR A 40 17.59 1.85 7.59
N CYS A 41 16.69 2.10 8.55
CA CYS A 41 16.51 3.37 9.24
C CYS A 41 16.22 3.09 10.72
N THR A 42 16.63 3.99 11.60
CA THR A 42 16.19 4.04 13.00
C THR A 42 14.88 4.83 13.08
N ILE A 43 13.85 4.25 13.68
CA ILE A 43 12.55 4.91 13.84
C ILE A 43 12.52 5.73 15.13
N ASP A 44 12.05 6.97 15.02
CA ASP A 44 11.76 7.89 16.12
C ASP A 44 10.28 8.27 16.06
N GLY A 45 9.47 7.46 16.74
CA GLY A 45 8.02 7.61 16.81
C GLY A 45 7.65 8.85 17.61
N ASN A 46 7.10 9.86 16.93
CA ASN A 46 6.65 11.11 17.51
C ASN A 46 7.65 11.80 18.46
N GLY A 47 8.96 11.67 18.20
CA GLY A 47 10.03 12.26 19.01
C GLY A 47 10.31 11.54 20.34
N THR A 48 9.79 10.32 20.53
CA THR A 48 9.99 9.53 21.75
C THR A 48 11.32 8.76 21.78
N GLY A 49 12.04 8.69 20.65
CA GLY A 49 13.25 7.88 20.49
C GLY A 49 12.98 6.38 20.32
N GLY A 50 11.71 5.95 20.26
CA GLY A 50 11.32 4.56 20.06
C GLY A 50 10.31 4.39 18.93
N LYS A 51 10.16 3.16 18.45
CA LYS A 51 9.18 2.80 17.41
C LYS A 51 7.73 2.73 17.92
N ASP A 52 7.54 2.53 19.21
CA ASP A 52 6.23 2.43 19.84
C ASP A 52 5.91 3.75 20.54
N PHE A 53 4.80 4.39 20.17
CA PHE A 53 4.42 5.71 20.68
C PHE A 53 2.90 5.86 20.73
N THR A 54 2.44 6.89 21.45
CA THR A 54 1.01 7.18 21.62
C THR A 54 0.67 8.54 21.02
N VAL A 55 -0.45 8.60 20.30
CA VAL A 55 -1.06 9.84 19.82
C VAL A 55 -2.30 10.11 20.66
N ALA A 56 -2.23 11.12 21.53
CA ALA A 56 -3.35 11.48 22.40
C ALA A 56 -4.27 12.48 21.69
N LEU A 57 -5.41 12.01 21.22
CA LEU A 57 -6.46 12.88 20.68
C LEU A 57 -7.10 13.73 21.80
N PRO A 58 -7.44 15.01 21.55
CA PRO A 58 -8.04 15.87 22.56
C PRO A 58 -9.49 15.44 22.85
N LYS A 59 -9.97 15.78 24.05
CA LYS A 59 -11.41 15.67 24.34
C LYS A 59 -12.20 16.60 23.42
N VAL A 60 -13.18 16.06 22.71
CA VAL A 60 -14.11 16.82 21.87
C VAL A 60 -15.55 16.68 22.37
N SER A 61 -16.43 17.60 22.01
CA SER A 61 -17.86 17.48 22.31
C SER A 61 -18.54 16.52 21.34
N THR A 62 -19.58 15.82 21.80
CA THR A 62 -20.42 14.99 20.92
C THR A 62 -21.12 15.81 19.85
N SER A 63 -21.34 17.12 20.09
CA SER A 63 -21.89 18.04 19.10
C SER A 63 -20.98 18.27 17.89
N SER A 64 -19.65 18.16 18.04
CA SER A 64 -18.71 18.21 16.90
C SER A 64 -18.74 16.94 16.05
N LEU A 65 -19.43 15.89 16.51
CA LEU A 65 -19.55 14.58 15.88
C LEU A 65 -21.02 14.15 15.76
N ALA A 66 -21.90 15.11 15.45
CA ALA A 66 -23.36 14.92 15.49
C ALA A 66 -23.94 14.09 14.33
N SER A 67 -23.19 13.91 13.23
CA SER A 67 -23.63 13.15 12.06
C SER A 67 -22.52 12.26 11.52
N GLY A 68 -22.90 11.16 10.88
CA GLY A 68 -21.93 10.28 10.21
C GLY A 68 -21.07 11.04 9.20
N GLY A 69 -19.76 10.80 9.22
CA GLY A 69 -18.77 11.53 8.44
C GLY A 69 -18.25 12.81 9.08
N SER A 70 -18.87 13.30 10.17
CA SER A 70 -18.31 14.42 10.96
C SER A 70 -16.95 14.03 11.54
N THR A 71 -16.02 14.98 11.57
CA THR A 71 -14.66 14.76 12.11
C THR A 71 -14.31 15.81 13.16
N ALA A 72 -13.49 15.42 14.14
CA ALA A 72 -13.07 16.32 15.21
C ALA A 72 -11.72 15.89 15.81
N GLY A 73 -11.07 16.83 16.51
CA GLY A 73 -9.87 16.52 17.31
C GLY A 73 -8.66 16.14 16.48
N ARG A 74 -8.53 16.68 15.25
CA ARG A 74 -7.37 16.44 14.38
C ARG A 74 -6.07 16.77 15.11
N THR A 75 -5.23 15.77 15.29
CA THR A 75 -4.00 15.84 16.08
C THR A 75 -2.81 15.43 15.22
N PRO A 76 -1.79 16.29 15.07
CA PRO A 76 -0.59 15.94 14.33
C PRO A 76 0.23 14.91 15.08
N PHE A 77 0.87 14.02 14.34
CA PHE A 77 1.96 13.19 14.82
C PHE A 77 2.95 12.98 13.67
N LYS A 78 4.13 12.46 13.98
CA LYS A 78 5.11 12.12 12.96
C LYS A 78 5.81 10.80 13.25
N ILE A 79 6.26 10.15 12.19
CA ILE A 79 7.21 9.05 12.28
C ILE A 79 8.52 9.57 11.72
N GLY A 80 9.50 9.80 12.61
CA GLY A 80 10.83 10.23 12.22
C GLY A 80 11.70 9.04 11.85
N LEU A 81 12.56 9.23 10.86
CA LEU A 81 13.58 8.26 10.45
C LEU A 81 14.96 8.92 10.52
N LYS A 82 15.92 8.20 11.07
CA LYS A 82 17.32 8.63 11.21
C LYS A 82 18.27 7.52 10.81
N ASN A 83 19.53 7.87 10.55
CA ASN A 83 20.59 6.92 10.22
C ASN A 83 20.21 6.00 9.06
N CYS A 84 19.50 6.54 8.06
CA CYS A 84 19.06 5.76 6.92
C CYS A 84 20.24 5.46 5.99
N SER A 85 20.37 4.20 5.59
CA SER A 85 21.37 3.76 4.60
C SER A 85 20.71 2.93 3.50
N PRO A 86 20.79 3.34 2.22
CA PRO A 86 21.37 4.60 1.73
C PRO A 86 20.72 5.88 2.27
N ALA A 87 21.46 6.98 2.22
CA ALA A 87 21.04 8.28 2.79
C ALA A 87 20.00 9.03 1.95
N THR A 88 19.66 8.49 0.78
CA THR A 88 18.77 9.07 -0.23
C THR A 88 17.80 8.00 -0.73
N GLY A 89 16.62 8.42 -1.17
CA GLY A 89 15.56 7.51 -1.62
C GLY A 89 14.20 8.04 -1.15
N ASN A 90 13.13 7.32 -1.44
CA ASN A 90 11.80 7.67 -0.96
C ASN A 90 11.33 6.65 0.08
N VAL A 91 10.66 7.13 1.11
CA VAL A 91 10.13 6.33 2.20
C VAL A 91 8.69 6.68 2.48
N PHE A 92 7.87 5.68 2.77
CA PHE A 92 6.48 5.88 3.21
C PHE A 92 6.12 4.86 4.28
N THR A 93 5.08 5.16 5.05
CA THR A 93 4.53 4.22 6.02
C THR A 93 3.46 3.37 5.35
N HIS A 94 3.55 2.05 5.42
CA HIS A 94 2.40 1.17 5.19
C HIS A 94 1.72 0.94 6.53
N PHE A 95 0.45 1.34 6.64
CA PHE A 95 -0.37 1.05 7.82
C PHE A 95 -1.02 -0.32 7.63
N GLU A 96 -0.61 -1.27 8.46
CA GLU A 96 -0.97 -2.68 8.31
C GLU A 96 -2.46 -2.88 8.62
N ALA A 97 -3.12 -3.70 7.79
CA ALA A 97 -4.43 -4.21 8.13
C ALA A 97 -4.37 -5.07 9.39
N GLY A 98 -5.41 -5.01 10.21
CA GLY A 98 -5.47 -5.77 11.47
C GLY A 98 -6.87 -5.81 12.05
N THR A 99 -7.01 -6.44 13.22
CA THR A 99 -8.32 -6.59 13.90
C THR A 99 -8.92 -5.27 14.37
N THR A 100 -8.11 -4.21 14.46
CA THR A 100 -8.51 -2.85 14.81
C THR A 100 -8.86 -2.00 13.60
N VAL A 101 -8.77 -2.53 12.38
CA VAL A 101 -9.03 -1.80 11.14
C VAL A 101 -10.41 -2.19 10.59
N ASN A 102 -11.22 -1.19 10.27
CA ASN A 102 -12.44 -1.40 9.51
C ASN A 102 -12.12 -1.43 8.02
N SER A 103 -12.11 -2.62 7.41
CA SER A 103 -11.78 -2.79 5.99
C SER A 103 -12.79 -2.12 5.03
N THR A 104 -14.00 -1.81 5.51
CA THR A 104 -15.01 -1.10 4.71
C THR A 104 -14.67 0.39 4.61
N THR A 105 -14.32 1.02 5.73
CA THR A 105 -14.07 2.47 5.79
C THR A 105 -12.60 2.83 5.59
N GLY A 106 -11.67 1.90 5.84
CA GLY A 106 -10.23 2.15 5.90
C GLY A 106 -9.79 2.91 7.15
N GLN A 107 -10.64 2.96 8.18
CA GLN A 107 -10.37 3.67 9.44
C GLN A 107 -10.12 2.68 10.58
N LEU A 108 -9.66 3.18 11.71
CA LEU A 108 -9.42 2.37 12.90
C LEU A 108 -10.70 2.30 13.77
N LEU A 109 -11.15 1.10 14.05
CA LEU A 109 -12.25 0.81 14.97
C LEU A 109 -11.93 1.36 16.36
N ASN A 110 -12.95 1.81 17.09
CA ASN A 110 -12.85 1.97 18.54
C ASN A 110 -12.80 0.59 19.22
N ALA A 111 -11.62 -0.03 19.25
CA ALA A 111 -11.46 -1.44 19.57
C ALA A 111 -11.70 -1.77 21.05
N SER A 112 -11.30 -0.89 21.97
CA SER A 112 -11.45 -1.11 23.43
C SER A 112 -12.06 0.06 24.18
N GLY A 113 -12.43 1.14 23.49
CA GLY A 113 -13.12 2.28 24.09
C GLY A 113 -14.63 2.07 24.22
N THR A 114 -15.27 2.95 24.99
CA THR A 114 -16.70 2.87 25.30
C THR A 114 -17.60 3.68 24.35
N ALA A 115 -17.04 4.68 23.67
CA ALA A 115 -17.79 5.51 22.72
C ALA A 115 -18.31 4.69 21.54
N LYS A 116 -19.56 4.92 21.16
CA LYS A 116 -20.22 4.28 20.00
C LYS A 116 -20.19 5.22 18.80
N ASN A 117 -20.38 4.66 17.60
CA ASN A 117 -20.50 5.42 16.35
C ASN A 117 -19.30 6.34 16.09
N VAL A 118 -18.09 5.88 16.45
CA VAL A 118 -16.86 6.64 16.25
C VAL A 118 -15.71 5.69 15.89
N GLU A 119 -14.95 6.10 14.89
CA GLU A 119 -13.69 5.51 14.44
C GLU A 119 -12.59 6.57 14.49
N VAL A 120 -11.35 6.16 14.23
CA VAL A 120 -10.20 7.05 14.09
C VAL A 120 -9.69 6.99 12.65
N GLY A 121 -9.73 8.12 11.97
CA GLY A 121 -9.15 8.27 10.64
C GLY A 121 -7.68 8.69 10.72
N LEU A 122 -6.87 8.17 9.80
CA LEU A 122 -5.49 8.60 9.59
C LEU A 122 -5.41 9.45 8.33
N LEU A 123 -4.62 10.52 8.38
CA LEU A 123 -4.41 11.43 7.26
C LEU A 123 -2.91 11.63 7.03
N ASN A 124 -2.53 11.87 5.79
CA ASN A 124 -1.19 12.36 5.44
C ASN A 124 -0.99 13.80 5.92
N GLY A 125 0.24 14.30 5.86
CA GLY A 125 0.58 15.69 6.18
C GLY A 125 -0.17 16.74 5.32
N ASP A 126 -0.60 16.37 4.12
CA ASP A 126 -1.45 17.19 3.23
C ASP A 126 -2.95 17.06 3.54
N THR A 127 -3.30 16.35 4.61
CA THR A 127 -4.67 16.06 5.08
C THR A 127 -5.50 15.12 4.20
N THR A 128 -4.90 14.53 3.16
CA THR A 128 -5.57 13.47 2.39
C THR A 128 -5.75 12.20 3.23
N ASN A 129 -6.86 11.50 3.03
CA ASN A 129 -7.20 10.32 3.82
C ASN A 129 -6.28 9.15 3.51
N ILE A 130 -5.89 8.41 4.54
CA ILE A 130 -5.19 7.12 4.44
C ILE A 130 -6.22 6.02 4.65
N GLY A 131 -6.47 5.21 3.63
CA GLY A 131 -7.38 4.07 3.68
C GLY A 131 -6.65 2.82 4.15
N VAL A 132 -6.52 2.62 5.47
CA VAL A 132 -5.76 1.48 6.03
C VAL A 132 -6.34 0.15 5.51
N GLY A 133 -5.48 -0.70 4.95
CA GLY A 133 -5.88 -1.97 4.34
C GLY A 133 -6.66 -1.87 3.02
N LYS A 134 -6.77 -0.69 2.42
CA LYS A 134 -7.28 -0.51 1.04
C LYS A 134 -6.18 -0.80 0.03
N ALA A 135 -6.57 -1.22 -1.19
CA ALA A 135 -5.64 -1.39 -2.31
C ALA A 135 -4.92 -0.08 -2.64
N ASP A 136 -5.62 1.05 -2.51
CA ASP A 136 -5.13 2.41 -2.63
C ASP A 136 -5.02 3.09 -1.25
N GLU A 137 -4.21 2.52 -0.35
CA GLU A 137 -4.03 3.05 1.02
C GLU A 137 -3.71 4.56 1.05
N ASN A 138 -3.08 5.08 -0.01
CA ASN A 138 -2.82 6.51 -0.21
C ASN A 138 -1.86 7.12 0.83
N SER A 139 -1.04 6.32 1.52
CA SER A 139 0.10 6.83 2.29
C SER A 139 1.15 7.45 1.37
N LYS A 140 1.58 8.68 1.67
CA LYS A 140 2.47 9.47 0.79
C LYS A 140 3.94 9.21 1.11
N ALA A 141 4.74 9.12 0.04
CA ALA A 141 6.19 9.05 0.15
C ALA A 141 6.83 10.40 0.46
N VAL A 142 7.89 10.34 1.25
CA VAL A 142 8.75 11.45 1.64
C VAL A 142 10.17 11.10 1.23
N ALA A 143 10.89 12.07 0.68
CA ALA A 143 12.29 11.88 0.33
C ALA A 143 13.19 11.90 1.57
N LEU A 144 14.12 10.95 1.64
CA LEU A 144 15.24 11.00 2.57
C LEU A 144 16.17 12.15 2.20
N LYS A 145 16.58 12.92 3.21
CA LYS A 145 17.60 13.97 3.13
C LYS A 145 18.67 13.64 4.15
N ASP A 146 19.89 13.40 3.67
CA ASP A 146 21.06 13.09 4.50
C ASP A 146 20.80 11.95 5.51
N GLY A 147 20.09 10.91 5.07
CA GLY A 147 19.79 9.74 5.90
C GLY A 147 18.68 9.97 6.93
N ALA A 148 17.85 11.00 6.76
CA ALA A 148 16.72 11.28 7.63
C ALA A 148 15.46 11.70 6.85
N ALA A 149 14.30 11.47 7.45
CA ALA A 149 13.01 12.01 7.00
C ALA A 149 12.05 12.10 8.17
N ASP A 150 11.17 13.11 8.17
CA ASP A 150 9.99 13.15 9.03
C ASP A 150 8.78 12.86 8.16
N LEU A 151 8.02 11.82 8.48
CA LEU A 151 6.76 11.48 7.81
C LEU A 151 5.59 12.09 8.61
N PRO A 152 4.97 13.18 8.15
CA PRO A 152 3.90 13.86 8.88
C PRO A 152 2.55 13.20 8.66
N TYR A 153 1.79 13.06 9.74
CA TYR A 153 0.46 12.46 9.74
C TYR A 153 -0.49 13.20 10.70
N TYR A 154 -1.77 12.92 10.56
CA TYR A 154 -2.77 13.29 11.55
C TYR A 154 -3.64 12.09 11.92
N ALA A 155 -4.10 12.06 13.15
CA ALA A 155 -5.21 11.23 13.58
C ALA A 155 -6.40 12.13 13.94
N GLN A 156 -7.62 11.67 13.69
CA GLN A 156 -8.85 12.41 14.04
C GLN A 156 -10.00 11.45 14.33
N TYR A 157 -10.95 11.89 15.16
CA TYR A 157 -12.21 11.18 15.31
C TYR A 157 -13.04 11.29 14.04
N VAL A 158 -13.77 10.24 13.72
CA VAL A 158 -14.75 10.21 12.62
C VAL A 158 -16.02 9.55 13.11
N ALA A 159 -17.13 10.28 13.08
CA ALA A 159 -18.44 9.73 13.44
C ALA A 159 -18.91 8.74 12.37
N THR A 160 -19.46 7.60 12.77
CA THR A 160 -19.91 6.54 11.86
C THR A 160 -21.39 6.24 12.04
N GLY A 161 -22.14 6.14 10.93
CA GLY A 161 -23.57 5.78 10.94
C GLY A 161 -24.53 6.77 11.63
N GLY A 162 -24.04 7.81 12.31
CA GLY A 162 -24.86 8.78 13.05
C GLY A 162 -24.03 9.61 14.03
N ALA A 163 -24.69 10.15 15.06
CA ALA A 163 -24.01 10.90 16.13
C ALA A 163 -23.10 9.97 16.95
N ALA A 164 -21.88 10.42 17.23
CA ALA A 164 -20.95 9.73 18.12
C ALA A 164 -21.45 9.78 19.58
N GLY A 165 -21.37 8.63 20.26
CA GLY A 165 -21.71 8.50 21.67
C GLY A 165 -20.60 9.03 22.59
N GLN A 166 -20.97 9.46 23.79
CA GLN A 166 -19.99 9.79 24.83
C GLN A 166 -19.22 8.53 25.25
N GLY A 167 -17.91 8.67 25.45
CA GLY A 167 -17.09 7.58 25.99
C GLY A 167 -15.61 7.76 25.65
N THR A 168 -14.85 6.70 25.85
CA THR A 168 -13.44 6.63 25.46
C THR A 168 -13.30 6.09 24.05
N VAL A 169 -12.22 6.49 23.39
CA VAL A 169 -11.76 5.90 22.13
C VAL A 169 -10.37 5.34 22.37
N ASN A 170 -10.18 4.05 22.10
CA ASN A 170 -8.89 3.38 22.23
C ASN A 170 -8.74 2.38 21.08
N THR A 171 -7.68 2.56 20.30
CA THR A 171 -7.37 1.77 19.13
C THR A 171 -5.86 1.73 18.91
N SER A 172 -5.41 0.89 17.99
CA SER A 172 -4.02 0.77 17.58
C SER A 172 -3.94 0.40 16.11
N VAL A 173 -2.78 0.64 15.50
CA VAL A 173 -2.47 0.21 14.14
C VAL A 173 -1.00 -0.18 14.11
N MET A 174 -0.69 -1.29 13.45
CA MET A 174 0.69 -1.66 13.17
C MET A 174 1.14 -0.91 11.92
N TYR A 175 2.43 -0.64 11.80
CA TYR A 175 2.96 0.04 10.63
C TYR A 175 4.33 -0.53 10.25
N SER A 176 4.60 -0.48 8.95
CA SER A 176 5.86 -0.86 8.33
C SER A 176 6.43 0.33 7.57
N ILE A 177 7.75 0.50 7.59
CA ILE A 177 8.42 1.50 6.75
C ILE A 177 8.77 0.84 5.43
N MET A 178 8.24 1.42 4.36
CA MET A 178 8.47 1.00 2.99
C MET A 178 9.55 1.89 2.38
N TYR A 179 10.47 1.26 1.66
CA TYR A 179 11.61 1.90 1.03
C TYR A 179 11.50 1.74 -0.49
N GLN A 180 11.72 2.83 -1.23
CA GLN A 180 11.68 2.90 -2.68
C GLN A 180 13.04 3.30 -3.26
#